data_AF-A0A2S8PXB3-F1
#
_entry.id   AF-A0A2S8PXB3-F1
#
_cell.length_a   1.000
_cell.length_b   1.000
_cell.length_c   1.000
_cell.angle_alpha   90.00
_cell.angle_beta   90.00
_cell.angle_gamma   90.00
#
_symmetry.space_group_name_H-M   'P 1'
#
loop_
_entity.id
_entity.type
_entity.pdbx_description
1 polymer ?
#
loop_
_entity_poly.entity_id
_entity_poly.type
_entity_poly.pdbx_seq_one_letter_code
_entity_poly.pdbx_strand_id
1 'polypeptide(L)' 'MRKSINLDDAKYRSGLAISLYEIIMNMAAKEECSNTLADLVALACDINSEVYRSLEAALANRGEE' A
#
# COMPACT_ATOMS: atom_id res chain seq x y z
N MET A 1 5.06 13.12 -16.90
CA MET A 1 4.08 12.81 -15.84
C MET A 1 3.41 11.49 -16.16
N ARG A 2 3.26 10.59 -15.19
CA ARG A 2 2.44 9.38 -15.40
C ARG A 2 0.99 9.79 -15.63
N LYS A 3 0.24 9.03 -16.44
CA LYS A 3 -1.22 9.23 -16.57
C LYS A 3 -1.86 9.12 -15.19
N SER A 4 -2.80 10.01 -14.90
CA SER A 4 -3.68 9.87 -13.74
C SER A 4 -4.47 8.57 -13.89
N ILE A 5 -4.61 7.85 -12.78
CA ILE A 5 -5.51 6.71 -12.67
C ILE A 5 -6.79 7.16 -11.98
N ASN A 6 -7.90 6.44 -12.17
CA ASN A 6 -9.13 6.70 -11.42
C ASN A 6 -8.97 6.22 -9.96
N LEU A 7 -9.94 6.58 -9.11
CA LEU A 7 -9.89 6.25 -7.69
C LEU A 7 -10.03 4.74 -7.42
N ASP A 8 -10.84 4.03 -8.20
CA ASP A 8 -11.01 2.58 -8.09
C ASP A 8 -9.71 1.82 -8.38
N ASP A 9 -9.02 2.18 -9.46
CA ASP A 9 -7.71 1.66 -9.82
C ASP A 9 -6.66 1.98 -8.75
N ALA A 10 -6.73 3.19 -8.18
CA ALA A 10 -5.83 3.57 -7.09
C ALA A 10 -6.09 2.72 -5.83
N LYS A 11 -7.36 2.48 -5.45
CA LYS A 11 -7.72 1.65 -4.31
C LYS A 11 -7.29 0.20 -4.54
N TYR A 12 -7.57 -0.34 -5.73
CA TYR A 12 -7.16 -1.69 -6.09
C TYR A 12 -5.64 -1.86 -6.02
N ARG A 13 -4.88 -0.94 -6.61
CA ARG A 13 -3.40 -1.02 -6.62
C ARG A 13 -2.78 -0.83 -5.24
N SER A 14 -3.31 0.07 -4.42
CA SER A 14 -2.84 0.22 -3.03
C SER A 14 -3.19 -1.02 -2.19
N GLY A 15 -4.34 -1.66 -2.44
CA GLY A 15 -4.68 -2.95 -1.85
C GLY A 15 -3.71 -4.06 -2.24
N LEU A 16 -3.36 -4.17 -3.54
CA LEU A 16 -2.33 -5.12 -4.00
C LEU A 16 -0.96 -4.87 -3.34
N ALA A 17 -0.61 -3.59 -3.14
CA ALA A 17 0.64 -3.23 -2.50
C ALA A 17 0.71 -3.71 -1.04
N ILE A 18 -0.41 -3.72 -0.29
CA ILE A 18 -0.46 -4.28 1.07
C ILE A 18 -0.01 -5.76 1.03
N SER A 19 -0.65 -6.58 0.20
CA SER A 19 -0.28 -8.00 0.06
C SER A 19 1.17 -8.18 -0.41
N LEU A 20 1.66 -7.32 -1.29
CA LEU A 20 3.06 -7.36 -1.73
C LEU A 20 4.03 -7.05 -0.58
N TYR A 21 3.75 -6.06 0.26
CA TYR A 21 4.60 -5.72 1.40
C TYR A 21 4.69 -6.86 2.41
N GLU A 22 3.59 -7.57 2.67
CA GLU A 22 3.61 -8.77 3.52
C GLU A 22 4.58 -9.84 2.98
N ILE A 23 4.55 -10.09 1.67
CA ILE A 23 5.46 -11.04 1.03
C ILE A 23 6.91 -10.55 1.08
N ILE A 24 7.17 -9.27 0.82
CA ILE A 24 8.51 -8.67 0.90
C ILE A 24 9.06 -8.80 2.33
N MET A 25 8.27 -8.46 3.36
CA MET A 25 8.68 -8.57 4.76
C MET A 25 9.00 -10.01 5.15
N ASN A 26 8.16 -10.97 4.73
CA ASN A 26 8.41 -12.39 4.96
C ASN A 26 9.71 -12.87 4.29
N MET A 27 9.98 -12.43 3.04
CA MET A 27 11.22 -12.76 2.35
C MET A 27 12.43 -12.11 3.01
N ALA A 28 12.34 -10.83 3.39
CA ALA A 28 13.41 -10.11 4.08
C ALA A 28 13.79 -10.78 5.41
N ALA A 29 12.79 -11.26 6.17
CA ALA A 29 13.02 -12.02 7.39
C ALA A 29 13.69 -13.38 7.10
N LYS A 30 13.23 -14.09 6.07
CA LYS A 30 13.81 -15.39 5.66
C LYS A 30 15.25 -15.28 5.16
N GLU A 31 15.59 -14.19 4.48
CA GLU A 31 16.91 -13.93 3.94
C GLU A 31 17.83 -13.19 4.92
N GLU A 32 17.41 -13.01 6.18
CA GLU A 32 18.16 -12.31 7.23
C GLU A 32 18.66 -10.93 6.77
N CYS A 33 17.83 -10.22 6.03
CA CYS A 33 18.12 -8.87 5.56
C CYS A 33 18.32 -7.90 6.74
N SER A 34 19.07 -6.82 6.50
CA SER A 34 19.33 -5.82 7.54
C SER A 34 18.04 -5.23 8.13
N ASN A 35 18.03 -4.98 9.45
CA ASN A 35 16.90 -4.33 10.14
C ASN A 35 16.51 -2.98 9.48
N THR A 36 17.50 -2.20 9.03
CA THR A 36 17.24 -0.95 8.32
C THR A 36 16.39 -1.14 7.06
N LEU A 37 16.59 -2.24 6.31
CA LEU A 37 15.75 -2.54 5.15
C LEU A 37 14.31 -2.88 5.59
N ALA A 38 14.16 -3.68 6.65
CA ALA A 38 12.85 -4.01 7.21
C ALA A 38 12.10 -2.74 7.67
N ASP A 39 12.79 -1.82 8.35
CA ASP A 39 12.23 -0.54 8.80
C ASP A 39 11.76 0.33 7.62
N LEU A 40 12.56 0.40 6.55
CA LEU A 40 12.22 1.15 5.34
C LEU A 40 11.01 0.54 4.60
N VAL A 41 10.93 -0.79 4.54
CA VAL A 41 9.79 -1.50 3.93
C VAL A 41 8.53 -1.29 4.78
N ALA A 42 8.64 -1.37 6.10
CA ALA A 42 7.54 -1.08 7.03
C ALA A 42 7.00 0.34 6.84
N LEU A 43 7.89 1.34 6.78
CA LEU A 43 7.50 2.73 6.52
C LEU A 43 6.76 2.88 5.18
N ALA A 44 7.21 2.20 4.13
CA ALA A 44 6.53 2.22 2.83
C ALA A 44 5.13 1.56 2.90
N CYS A 45 5.00 0.47 3.67
CA CYS A 45 3.74 -0.20 3.92
C CYS A 45 2.74 0.69 4.68
N ASP A 46 3.21 1.41 5.70
CA ASP A 46 2.40 2.34 6.49
C ASP A 46 1.84 3.47 5.61
N ILE A 47 2.70 4.11 4.81
CA ILE A 47 2.28 5.16 3.85
C ILE A 47 1.24 4.61 2.87
N ASN A 48 1.46 3.42 2.31
CA ASN A 48 0.49 2.80 1.41
C ASN A 48 -0.85 2.50 2.10
N SER A 49 -0.82 2.08 3.37
CA SER A 49 -2.01 1.81 4.17
C SER A 49 -2.83 3.08 4.43
N GLU A 50 -2.18 4.21 4.71
CA GLU A 50 -2.84 5.51 4.82
C GLU A 50 -3.50 5.94 3.51
N VAL A 51 -2.82 5.74 2.39
CA VAL A 51 -3.37 6.00 1.05
C VAL A 51 -4.58 5.11 0.77
N TYR A 52 -4.49 3.81 1.05
CA TYR A 52 -5.60 2.87 0.85
C TYR A 52 -6.83 3.27 1.67
N ARG A 53 -6.65 3.59 2.97
CA ARG A 53 -7.74 4.05 3.85
C ARG A 53 -8.37 5.35 3.36
N SER A 54 -7.55 6.29 2.88
CA SER A 54 -8.03 7.55 2.32
C SER A 54 -8.85 7.34 1.05
N LEU A 55 -8.42 6.42 0.17
CA LEU A 55 -9.14 6.04 -1.04
C LEU A 55 -10.44 5.31 -0.72
N GLU A 56 -10.44 4.44 0.28
CA GLU A 56 -11.63 3.76 0.77
C GLU A 56 -12.68 4.75 1.29
N ALA A 57 -12.28 5.71 2.13
CA ALA A 57 -13.17 6.76 2.60
C ALA A 57 -13.72 7.62 1.45
N ALA A 58 -12.86 8.01 0.50
CA ALA A 58 -13.27 8.80 -0.65
C ALA A 58 -14.29 8.07 -1.56
N LEU A 59 -14.14 6.75 -1.73
CA LEU A 59 -15.05 5.93 -2.53
C LEU A 59 -16.37 5.63 -1.80
N ALA A 60 -16.33 5.47 -0.47
CA ALA A 60 -17.55 5.32 0.34
C ALA A 60 -18.46 6.55 0.24
N ASN A 61 -17.89 7.74 0.37
CA ASN A 61 -18.62 9.01 0.26
C ASN A 61 -19.23 9.24 -1.14
N ARG A 62 -18.70 8.59 -2.18
CA ARG A 62 -19.19 8.70 -3.56
C ARG A 62 -20.49 7.93 -3.81
N GLY A 63 -20.83 6.98 -2.94
CA GLY A 63 -22.08 6.21 -3.02
C GLY A 63 -23.25 6.81 -2.22
N GLU A 64 -23.02 7.92 -1.51
CA GLU A 64 -24.02 8.61 -0.68
C GLU A 64 -24.63 9.86 -1.37
N GLU A 65 -24.18 10.19 -2.59
CA GLU A 65 -24.75 11.21 -3.49
C GLU A 65 -25.74 10.59 -4.50
#